data_AF-A0A378FVR9-F1
#
_entry.id   AF-A0A378FVR9-F1
#
_cell.length_a   1.000
_cell.length_b   1.000
_cell.length_c   1.000
_cell.angle_alpha   90.00
_cell.angle_beta   90.00
_cell.angle_gamma   90.00
#
_symmetry.space_group_name_H-M   'P 1'
#
loop_
_entity.id
_entity.type
_entity.pdbx_description
1 polymer ?
#
loop_
_entity_poly.entity_id
_entity_poly.type
_entity_poly.pdbx_seq_one_letter_code
_entity_poly.pdbx_strand_id
1 'polypeptide(L)'
;MSNTFTFLNAGILISIFLNAWLMEIVPLKTQLRFGFILMVLAVAGLMLSHSLALFSASMFVLGLVSGITMSIGTFLITHMYEGRQRGARLLFTDSFFSMAGMIFPMVAAVLLARSIEWYWVYACIGLVYVAIFVLTFGCDFPVLGKKAQSENSQPVVKEKWGIGVLFLSVAALCYILGQLGFISWVPEYAKSLGMSLGDAGKLVSDFWMSYMIGMWSFSFILRFFDLQRILTVLAGLATVLMYLFINGSPEHMPWFILTLGFFSSAIYTSIITLGSQQTRVASPKLVNFILTCGTIGTMLTFVVTGPIVAASGPLAALHTANGLYAVVFVMCFILGFVSRHRQNNAQAASH
;
A
#
# COMPACT_ATOMS: atom_id res chain seq x y z
N MET A 1 -13.95 15.77 -8.56
CA MET A 1 -13.46 15.16 -7.30
C MET A 1 -12.24 14.24 -7.50
N SER A 2 -12.12 13.48 -8.60
CA SER A 2 -10.99 12.53 -8.84
C SER A 2 -9.59 13.16 -8.73
N ASN A 3 -9.39 14.35 -9.30
CA ASN A 3 -8.07 15.00 -9.31
C ASN A 3 -7.57 15.42 -7.93
N THR A 4 -8.45 15.55 -6.92
CA THR A 4 -8.02 16.04 -5.61
C THR A 4 -7.39 14.95 -4.75
N PHE A 5 -7.86 13.70 -4.85
CA PHE A 5 -7.20 12.56 -4.23
C PHE A 5 -5.82 12.28 -4.85
N THR A 6 -5.58 12.73 -6.08
CA THR A 6 -4.25 12.71 -6.70
C THR A 6 -3.25 13.59 -5.93
N PHE A 7 -3.67 14.72 -5.34
CA PHE A 7 -2.76 15.57 -4.54
C PHE A 7 -2.30 14.85 -3.27
N LEU A 8 -3.18 14.11 -2.59
CA LEU A 8 -2.81 13.29 -1.44
C LEU A 8 -1.74 12.26 -1.83
N ASN A 9 -1.99 11.49 -2.90
CA ASN A 9 -1.05 10.47 -3.36
C ASN A 9 0.27 11.08 -3.89
N ALA A 10 0.21 12.24 -4.54
CA ALA A 10 1.40 12.97 -4.99
C ALA A 10 2.24 13.45 -3.79
N GLY A 11 1.60 13.96 -2.74
CA GLY A 11 2.28 14.32 -1.49
C GLY A 11 2.97 13.12 -0.85
N ILE A 12 2.32 11.95 -0.79
CA ILE A 12 2.91 10.71 -0.27
C ILE A 12 4.14 10.31 -1.11
N LEU A 13 4.02 10.31 -2.43
CA LEU A 13 5.12 9.93 -3.32
C LEU A 13 6.32 10.87 -3.16
N ILE A 14 6.09 12.18 -3.24
CA ILE A 14 7.14 13.20 -3.13
C ILE A 14 7.84 13.10 -1.77
N SER A 15 7.08 12.95 -0.68
CA SER A 15 7.67 12.84 0.65
C SER A 15 8.48 11.56 0.81
N ILE A 16 8.04 10.40 0.34
CA ILE A 16 8.83 9.16 0.43
C ILE A 16 10.19 9.33 -0.27
N PHE A 17 10.22 9.98 -1.44
CA PHE A 17 11.47 10.24 -2.16
C PHE A 17 12.37 11.26 -1.46
N LEU A 18 11.82 12.42 -1.09
CA LEU A 18 12.60 13.50 -0.48
C LEU A 18 13.05 13.15 0.94
N ASN A 19 12.28 12.34 1.66
CA ASN A 19 12.57 12.04 3.05
C ASN A 19 13.86 11.23 3.21
N ALA A 20 14.24 10.42 2.21
CA ALA A 20 15.53 9.72 2.21
C ALA A 20 16.72 10.69 2.36
N TRP A 21 16.60 11.91 1.82
CA TRP A 21 17.63 12.94 1.91
C TRP A 21 17.42 13.81 3.16
N LEU A 22 16.16 14.10 3.48
CA LEU A 22 15.78 14.90 4.64
C LEU A 22 16.25 14.26 5.96
N MET A 23 16.20 12.92 6.06
CA MET A 23 16.68 12.17 7.22
C MET A 23 18.18 12.36 7.51
N GLU A 24 19.00 12.66 6.50
CA GLU A 24 20.44 12.92 6.70
C GLU A 24 20.72 14.33 7.26
N ILE A 25 19.79 15.26 7.06
CA ILE A 25 19.95 16.69 7.38
C ILE A 25 19.19 17.06 8.65
N VAL A 26 17.98 16.54 8.81
CA VAL A 26 17.03 16.90 9.87
C VAL A 26 16.74 15.68 10.75
N PRO A 27 16.88 15.78 12.09
CA PRO A 27 16.58 14.68 13.01
C PRO A 27 15.13 14.18 12.88
N LEU A 28 14.93 12.86 12.98
CA LEU A 28 13.62 12.20 12.87
C LEU A 28 12.59 12.80 13.85
N LYS A 29 13.02 13.09 15.08
CA LYS A 29 12.21 13.74 16.13
C LYS A 29 11.61 15.06 15.67
N THR A 30 12.41 15.89 14.99
CA THR A 30 11.99 17.20 14.48
C THR A 30 11.02 17.05 13.32
N GLN A 31 11.27 16.09 12.42
CA GLN A 31 10.38 15.81 11.30
C GLN A 31 8.98 15.38 11.77
N LEU A 32 8.90 14.48 12.75
CA LEU A 32 7.62 14.03 13.32
C LEU A 32 6.84 15.17 14.01
N ARG A 33 7.53 16.03 14.76
CA ARG A 33 6.92 17.19 15.43
C ARG A 33 6.41 18.24 14.44
N PHE A 34 7.21 18.55 13.43
CA PHE A 34 6.79 19.46 12.37
C PHE A 34 5.65 18.87 11.53
N GLY A 35 5.70 17.57 11.24
CA GLY A 35 4.62 16.84 10.59
C GLY A 35 3.29 16.93 11.36
N PHE A 36 3.33 16.85 12.69
CA PHE A 36 2.14 17.07 13.53
C PHE A 36 1.56 18.48 13.38
N ILE A 37 2.39 19.53 13.36
CA ILE A 37 1.92 20.91 13.16
C ILE A 37 1.27 21.05 11.78
N LEU A 38 1.91 20.54 10.73
CA LEU A 38 1.37 20.55 9.37
C LEU A 38 0.04 19.79 9.27
N MET A 39 -0.09 18.66 9.96
CA MET A 39 -1.31 17.89 10.07
C MET A 39 -2.44 18.71 10.69
N VAL A 40 -2.21 19.34 11.85
CA VAL A 40 -3.21 20.21 12.50
C VAL A 40 -3.65 21.35 11.57
N LEU A 41 -2.71 22.01 10.91
CA LEU A 41 -3.00 23.08 9.94
C LEU A 41 -3.81 22.57 8.74
N ALA A 42 -3.49 21.38 8.23
CA ALA A 42 -4.21 20.80 7.10
C ALA A 42 -5.66 20.47 7.47
N VAL A 43 -5.91 19.85 8.63
CA VAL A 43 -7.27 19.58 9.12
C VAL A 43 -8.04 20.85 9.43
N ALA A 44 -7.42 21.85 10.07
CA ALA A 44 -8.06 23.15 10.25
C ALA A 44 -8.44 23.79 8.90
N GLY A 45 -7.55 23.69 7.91
CA GLY A 45 -7.83 24.12 6.54
C GLY A 45 -9.03 23.39 5.90
N LEU A 46 -9.19 22.09 6.17
CA LEU A 46 -10.35 21.32 5.69
C LEU A 46 -11.66 21.73 6.38
N MET A 47 -11.61 22.05 7.67
CA MET A 47 -12.80 22.40 8.46
C MET A 47 -13.26 23.84 8.23
N LEU A 48 -12.32 24.76 7.98
CA LEU A 48 -12.61 26.19 7.86
C LEU A 48 -12.81 26.64 6.41
N SER A 49 -12.35 25.87 5.42
CA SER A 49 -12.39 26.25 4.02
C SER A 49 -13.54 25.64 3.24
N HIS A 50 -14.07 26.45 2.32
CA HIS A 50 -15.02 26.03 1.29
C HIS A 50 -14.41 26.12 -0.13
N SER A 51 -13.11 26.39 -0.24
CA SER A 51 -12.41 26.53 -1.53
C SER A 51 -11.72 25.23 -1.94
N LEU A 52 -11.93 24.83 -3.21
CA LEU A 52 -11.31 23.64 -3.79
C LEU A 52 -9.77 23.70 -3.80
N ALA A 53 -9.20 24.90 -3.94
CA ALA A 53 -7.76 25.10 -3.95
C ALA A 53 -7.15 24.80 -2.57
N LEU A 54 -7.76 25.33 -1.50
CA LEU A 54 -7.29 25.10 -0.14
C LEU A 54 -7.56 23.65 0.29
N PHE A 55 -8.67 23.04 -0.13
CA PHE A 55 -8.91 21.60 0.02
C PHE A 55 -7.80 20.75 -0.62
N SER A 56 -7.41 21.07 -1.86
CA SER A 56 -6.33 20.34 -2.56
C SER A 56 -4.97 20.54 -1.90
N ALA A 57 -4.67 21.76 -1.43
CA ALA A 57 -3.46 22.05 -0.67
C ALA A 57 -3.41 21.28 0.66
N SER A 58 -4.52 21.24 1.41
CA SER A 58 -4.62 20.45 2.64
C SER A 58 -4.42 18.96 2.37
N MET A 59 -5.04 18.41 1.31
CA MET A 59 -4.83 17.00 0.91
C MET A 59 -3.37 16.72 0.54
N PHE A 60 -2.71 17.64 -0.17
CA PHE A 60 -1.29 17.52 -0.47
C PHE A 60 -0.42 17.50 0.80
N VAL A 61 -0.68 18.41 1.75
CA VAL A 61 0.04 18.47 3.03
C VAL A 61 -0.18 17.21 3.86
N LEU A 62 -1.42 16.71 3.93
CA LEU A 62 -1.73 15.42 4.56
C LEU A 62 -0.91 14.28 3.94
N GLY A 63 -0.78 14.29 2.62
CA GLY A 63 0.01 13.31 1.88
C GLY A 63 1.49 13.39 2.22
N LEU A 64 2.05 14.59 2.27
CA LEU A 64 3.45 14.81 2.66
C LEU A 64 3.71 14.29 4.08
N VAL A 65 2.86 14.64 5.04
CA VAL A 65 3.00 14.18 6.43
C VAL A 65 2.92 12.65 6.51
N SER A 66 1.93 12.05 5.81
CA SER A 66 1.76 10.60 5.77
C SER A 66 2.98 9.88 5.20
N GLY A 67 3.55 10.35 4.08
CA GLY A 67 4.73 9.70 3.50
C GLY A 67 6.00 9.91 4.31
N ILE A 68 6.18 11.05 4.99
CA ILE A 68 7.27 11.25 5.97
C ILE A 68 7.14 10.23 7.10
N THR A 69 5.96 10.15 7.75
CA THR A 69 5.75 9.24 8.88
C THR A 69 5.91 7.77 8.47
N MET A 70 5.39 7.39 7.30
CA MET A 70 5.57 6.04 6.74
C MET A 70 7.06 5.71 6.51
N SER A 71 7.80 6.64 5.93
CA SER A 71 9.23 6.51 5.66
C SER A 71 10.05 6.39 6.95
N ILE A 72 9.78 7.23 7.96
CA ILE A 72 10.41 7.16 9.28
C ILE A 72 10.08 5.83 9.98
N GLY A 73 8.82 5.40 9.98
CA GLY A 73 8.39 4.15 10.62
C GLY A 73 9.07 2.93 9.99
N THR A 74 9.11 2.88 8.66
CA THR A 74 9.81 1.83 7.92
C THR A 74 11.30 1.83 8.26
N PHE A 75 11.94 3.01 8.25
CA PHE A 75 13.35 3.16 8.59
C PHE A 75 13.64 2.62 10.00
N LEU A 76 12.89 3.05 11.02
CA LEU A 76 13.09 2.63 12.41
C LEU A 76 13.02 1.11 12.54
N ILE A 77 12.04 0.45 11.89
CA ILE A 77 11.93 -1.02 11.93
C ILE A 77 13.12 -1.67 11.24
N THR A 78 13.55 -1.15 10.08
CA THR A 78 14.68 -1.71 9.35
C THR A 78 16.02 -1.51 10.05
N HIS A 79 16.14 -0.47 10.89
CA HIS A 79 17.33 -0.16 11.66
C HIS A 79 17.38 -0.92 13.00
N MET A 80 16.23 -1.13 13.64
CA MET A 80 16.15 -1.81 14.94
C MET A 80 16.13 -3.34 14.85
N TYR A 81 15.73 -3.91 13.71
CA TYR A 81 15.55 -5.35 13.56
C TYR A 81 16.30 -5.92 12.35
N GLU A 82 16.94 -7.06 12.53
CA GLU A 82 17.69 -7.76 11.49
C GLU A 82 17.05 -9.09 11.06
N GLY A 83 17.46 -9.57 9.88
CA GLY A 83 17.09 -10.89 9.36
C GLY A 83 15.58 -11.14 9.27
N ARG A 84 15.14 -12.30 9.75
CA ARG A 84 13.73 -12.76 9.66
C ARG A 84 12.77 -11.95 10.54
N GLN A 85 13.27 -11.30 11.59
CA GLN A 85 12.45 -10.48 12.48
C GLN A 85 12.02 -9.17 11.81
N ARG A 86 12.88 -8.57 10.97
CA ARG A 86 12.56 -7.36 10.21
C ARG A 86 11.32 -7.53 9.34
N GLY A 87 11.27 -8.60 8.55
CA GLY A 87 10.14 -8.90 7.67
C GLY A 87 8.83 -9.10 8.44
N ALA A 88 8.89 -9.81 9.57
CA ALA A 88 7.71 -10.02 10.43
C ALA A 88 7.20 -8.72 11.06
N ARG A 89 8.09 -7.82 11.49
CA ARG A 89 7.71 -6.52 12.07
C ARG A 89 7.12 -5.57 11.04
N LEU A 90 7.66 -5.56 9.82
CA LEU A 90 7.09 -4.79 8.70
C LEU A 90 5.70 -5.31 8.30
N LEU A 91 5.53 -6.63 8.20
CA LEU A 91 4.22 -7.25 7.96
C LEU A 91 3.21 -6.92 9.07
N PHE A 92 3.66 -6.90 10.33
CA PHE A 92 2.82 -6.49 11.44
C PHE A 92 2.37 -5.03 11.31
N THR A 93 3.25 -4.10 10.92
CA THR A 93 2.84 -2.72 10.65
C THR A 93 1.91 -2.59 9.45
N ASP A 94 2.13 -3.36 8.38
CA ASP A 94 1.24 -3.38 7.21
C ASP A 94 -0.17 -3.90 7.57
N SER A 95 -0.29 -4.74 8.60
CA SER A 95 -1.60 -5.15 9.12
C SER A 95 -2.39 -3.99 9.73
N PHE A 96 -1.73 -2.97 10.31
CA PHE A 96 -2.40 -1.75 10.78
C PHE A 96 -2.89 -0.87 9.62
N PHE A 97 -2.21 -0.88 8.47
CA PHE A 97 -2.74 -0.22 7.27
C PHE A 97 -4.07 -0.84 6.86
N SER A 98 -4.15 -2.18 6.87
CA SER A 98 -5.40 -2.90 6.60
C SER A 98 -6.48 -2.61 7.65
N MET A 99 -6.10 -2.56 8.93
CA MET A 99 -7.00 -2.19 10.02
C MET A 99 -7.55 -0.76 9.85
N ALA A 100 -6.73 0.21 9.45
CA ALA A 100 -7.18 1.56 9.13
C ALA A 100 -8.15 1.57 7.94
N GLY A 101 -7.85 0.79 6.90
CA GLY A 101 -8.75 0.57 5.75
C GLY A 101 -10.09 -0.07 6.13
N MET A 102 -10.19 -0.78 7.25
CA MET A 102 -11.44 -1.31 7.78
C MET A 102 -12.19 -0.29 8.66
N ILE A 103 -11.50 0.33 9.62
CA ILE A 103 -12.11 1.17 10.67
C ILE A 103 -12.59 2.51 10.11
N PHE A 104 -11.76 3.22 9.35
CA PHE A 104 -12.09 4.59 8.93
C PHE A 104 -13.25 4.67 7.92
N PRO A 105 -13.45 3.72 6.99
CA PRO A 105 -14.67 3.68 6.18
C PRO A 105 -15.93 3.44 7.01
N MET A 106 -15.88 2.61 8.06
CA MET A 106 -17.03 2.44 8.97
C MET A 106 -17.33 3.73 9.72
N VAL A 107 -16.30 4.39 10.26
CA VAL A 107 -16.44 5.69 10.92
C VAL A 107 -17.04 6.72 9.96
N ALA A 108 -16.55 6.80 8.72
CA ALA A 108 -17.09 7.68 7.69
C ALA A 108 -18.57 7.39 7.40
N ALA A 109 -18.95 6.13 7.26
CA ALA A 109 -20.34 5.72 7.02
C ALA A 109 -21.26 6.13 8.19
N VAL A 110 -20.83 5.93 9.44
CA VAL A 110 -21.61 6.32 10.64
C VAL A 110 -21.76 7.85 10.74
N LEU A 111 -20.70 8.60 10.45
CA LEU A 111 -20.75 10.07 10.44
C LEU A 111 -21.73 10.57 9.39
N LEU A 112 -21.64 10.06 8.16
CA LEU A 112 -22.52 10.43 7.06
C LEU A 112 -23.98 10.06 7.33
N ALA A 113 -24.24 8.88 7.93
CA ALA A 113 -25.58 8.44 8.30
C ALA A 113 -26.23 9.32 9.38
N ARG A 114 -25.43 10.00 10.21
CA ARG A 114 -25.89 10.95 11.23
C ARG A 114 -25.87 12.41 10.76
N SER A 115 -25.70 12.65 9.46
CA SER A 115 -25.56 13.99 8.88
C SER A 115 -24.43 14.81 9.49
N ILE A 116 -23.39 14.14 9.99
CA ILE A 116 -22.16 14.78 10.45
C ILE A 116 -21.23 14.96 9.24
N GLU A 117 -20.58 16.12 9.19
CA GLU A 117 -19.70 16.47 8.10
C GLU A 117 -18.53 15.49 7.92
N TRP A 118 -18.22 15.15 6.67
CA TRP A 118 -17.25 14.12 6.30
C TRP A 118 -15.81 14.42 6.73
N TYR A 119 -15.44 15.70 6.91
CA TYR A 119 -14.08 16.09 7.26
C TYR A 119 -13.67 15.62 8.67
N TRP A 120 -14.62 15.26 9.53
CA TRP A 120 -14.36 14.69 10.86
C TRP A 120 -13.58 13.38 10.82
N VAL A 121 -13.63 12.64 9.71
CA VAL A 121 -12.79 11.45 9.50
C VAL A 121 -11.30 11.80 9.59
N TYR A 122 -10.89 12.94 9.03
CA TYR A 122 -9.50 13.41 9.09
C TYR A 122 -9.10 13.89 10.50
N ALA A 123 -10.05 14.42 11.27
CA ALA A 123 -9.82 14.75 12.68
C ALA A 123 -9.60 13.47 13.52
N CYS A 124 -10.36 12.40 13.28
CA CYS A 124 -10.14 11.10 13.91
C CYS A 124 -8.75 10.53 13.57
N ILE A 125 -8.29 10.64 12.32
CA ILE A 125 -6.92 10.28 11.92
C ILE A 125 -5.90 11.16 12.66
N GLY A 126 -6.20 12.45 12.84
CA GLY A 126 -5.39 13.39 13.59
C GLY A 126 -5.10 12.95 15.04
N LEU A 127 -6.01 12.23 15.70
CA LEU A 127 -5.78 11.69 17.05
C LEU A 127 -4.61 10.70 17.09
N VAL A 128 -4.42 9.91 16.03
CA VAL A 128 -3.26 9.00 15.91
C VAL A 128 -1.96 9.82 15.82
N TYR A 129 -1.99 10.94 15.09
CA TYR A 129 -0.86 11.86 15.02
C TYR A 129 -0.57 12.58 16.35
N VAL A 130 -1.60 12.91 17.13
CA VAL A 130 -1.42 13.41 18.51
C VAL A 130 -0.67 12.38 19.34
N ALA A 131 -1.06 11.09 19.27
CA ALA A 131 -0.35 10.03 19.99
C ALA A 131 1.11 9.91 19.55
N ILE A 132 1.40 9.92 18.24
CA ILE A 132 2.78 9.91 17.71
C ILE A 132 3.57 11.13 18.22
N PHE A 133 2.95 12.32 18.20
CA PHE A 133 3.56 13.55 18.68
C PHE A 133 3.93 13.47 20.17
N VAL A 134 3.01 12.98 21.00
CA VAL A 134 3.23 12.80 22.44
C VAL A 134 4.37 11.80 22.70
N LEU A 135 4.40 10.68 21.96
CA LEU A 135 5.48 9.70 22.06
C LEU A 135 6.84 10.31 21.72
N THR A 136 6.90 11.34 20.85
CA THR A 136 8.17 11.99 20.55
C THR A 136 8.80 12.71 21.75
N PHE A 137 8.09 12.99 22.84
CA PHE A 137 8.71 13.60 24.02
C PHE A 137 9.50 12.58 24.84
N GLY A 138 9.02 11.33 24.91
CA GLY A 138 9.62 10.27 25.72
C GLY A 138 10.59 9.34 24.99
N CYS A 139 10.74 9.46 23.67
CA CYS A 139 11.60 8.58 22.88
C CYS A 139 12.87 9.28 22.36
N ASP A 140 13.96 8.53 22.38
CA ASP A 140 15.20 8.86 21.69
C ASP A 140 15.22 8.22 20.30
N PHE A 141 15.66 9.00 19.31
CA PHE A 141 15.70 8.58 17.91
C PHE A 141 17.15 8.45 17.45
N PRO A 142 17.47 7.46 16.60
CA PRO A 142 18.81 7.31 16.04
C PRO A 142 19.21 8.54 15.21
N VAL A 143 20.47 8.93 15.31
CA VAL A 143 21.05 10.07 14.57
C VAL A 143 21.60 9.58 13.23
N LEU A 144 21.30 10.32 12.16
CA LEU A 144 21.59 9.95 10.76
C LEU A 144 22.57 10.93 10.09
N GLY A 145 23.14 10.51 8.96
CA GLY A 145 24.02 11.31 8.10
C GLY A 145 25.52 11.08 8.37
N LYS A 146 26.36 12.04 7.94
CA LYS A 146 27.85 12.00 8.07
C LYS A 146 28.38 11.72 9.48
N LYS A 147 27.56 11.87 10.52
CA LYS A 147 27.90 11.53 11.91
C LYS A 147 27.78 10.03 12.25
N ALA A 148 27.13 9.23 11.39
CA ALA A 148 27.03 7.77 11.54
C ALA A 148 27.95 6.99 10.57
N GLN A 149 28.62 7.67 9.63
CA GLN A 149 29.39 7.06 8.54
C GLN A 149 30.81 6.58 8.92
N SER A 150 31.17 6.51 10.20
CA SER A 150 32.48 6.00 10.63
C SER A 150 32.59 4.47 10.70
N GLU A 151 31.50 3.69 10.51
CA GLU A 151 31.57 2.23 10.66
C GLU A 151 30.82 1.48 9.54
N ASN A 152 31.59 0.85 8.64
CA ASN A 152 31.18 -0.21 7.71
C ASN A 152 30.29 0.15 6.49
N SER A 153 30.88 0.81 5.49
CA SER A 153 30.37 0.72 4.11
C SER A 153 31.30 -0.10 3.22
N GLN A 154 31.08 -1.42 3.17
CA GLN A 154 31.64 -2.24 2.09
C GLN A 154 30.90 -1.91 0.77
N PRO A 155 31.61 -1.87 -0.37
CA PRO A 155 31.01 -1.54 -1.65
C PRO A 155 30.01 -2.63 -2.07
N VAL A 156 28.73 -2.25 -2.19
CA VAL A 156 27.67 -3.12 -2.71
C VAL A 156 28.01 -3.48 -4.16
N VAL A 157 28.27 -4.76 -4.41
CA VAL A 157 28.56 -5.31 -5.74
C VAL A 157 27.39 -5.01 -6.68
N LYS A 158 27.66 -4.33 -7.79
CA LYS A 158 26.67 -3.98 -8.81
C LYS A 158 26.35 -5.20 -9.67
N GLU A 159 25.37 -6.00 -9.29
CA GLU A 159 24.80 -7.01 -10.19
C GLU A 159 23.85 -6.36 -11.21
N LYS A 160 23.96 -6.78 -12.48
CA LYS A 160 23.03 -6.35 -13.54
C LYS A 160 21.66 -6.98 -13.30
N TRP A 161 20.62 -6.15 -13.29
CA TRP A 161 19.24 -6.60 -13.10
C TRP A 161 18.79 -7.49 -14.26
N GLY A 162 18.21 -8.65 -13.93
CA GLY A 162 17.59 -9.54 -14.92
C GLY A 162 16.20 -9.06 -15.32
N ILE A 163 15.69 -9.57 -16.44
CA ILE A 163 14.34 -9.23 -16.94
C ILE A 163 13.22 -9.60 -15.96
N GLY A 164 13.47 -10.55 -15.04
CA GLY A 164 12.54 -10.89 -13.98
C GLY A 164 12.22 -9.73 -13.02
N VAL A 165 13.16 -8.80 -12.83
CA VAL A 165 12.92 -7.57 -12.05
C VAL A 165 11.88 -6.69 -12.75
N LEU A 166 11.94 -6.59 -14.08
CA LEU A 166 10.98 -5.82 -14.86
C LEU A 166 9.57 -6.41 -14.76
N PHE A 167 9.43 -7.74 -14.87
CA PHE A 167 8.13 -8.40 -14.67
C PHE A 167 7.55 -8.15 -13.28
N LEU A 168 8.39 -8.22 -12.24
CA LEU A 168 7.95 -7.97 -10.86
C LEU A 168 7.60 -6.50 -10.62
N SER A 169 8.32 -5.57 -11.22
CA SER A 169 8.00 -4.14 -11.17
C SER A 169 6.67 -3.81 -11.84
N VAL A 170 6.40 -4.38 -13.02
CA VAL A 170 5.11 -4.22 -13.71
C VAL A 170 4.00 -4.87 -12.89
N ALA A 171 4.22 -6.07 -12.36
CA ALA A 171 3.27 -6.75 -11.48
C ALA A 171 2.96 -5.92 -10.22
N ALA A 172 3.97 -5.34 -9.57
CA ALA A 172 3.79 -4.47 -8.41
C ALA A 172 2.91 -3.25 -8.72
N LEU A 173 3.18 -2.58 -9.85
CA LEU A 173 2.40 -1.43 -10.31
C LEU A 173 0.95 -1.83 -10.59
N CYS A 174 0.74 -2.85 -11.43
CA CYS A 174 -0.59 -3.32 -11.82
C CYS A 174 -1.39 -3.82 -10.61
N TYR A 175 -0.75 -4.51 -9.67
CA TYR A 175 -1.41 -5.01 -8.47
C TYR A 175 -1.94 -3.87 -7.61
N ILE A 176 -1.09 -2.89 -7.25
CA ILE A 176 -1.51 -1.78 -6.39
C ILE A 176 -2.55 -0.90 -7.10
N LEU A 177 -2.34 -0.59 -8.38
CA LEU A 177 -3.27 0.16 -9.19
C LEU A 177 -4.64 -0.54 -9.28
N GLY A 178 -4.64 -1.86 -9.52
CA GLY A 178 -5.84 -2.67 -9.58
C GLY A 178 -6.52 -2.78 -8.23
N GLN A 179 -5.78 -2.99 -7.15
CA GLN A 179 -6.34 -3.19 -5.81
C GLN A 179 -7.04 -1.93 -5.33
N LEU A 180 -6.34 -0.80 -5.38
CA LEU A 180 -6.88 0.48 -4.94
C LEU A 180 -7.97 0.96 -5.90
N GLY A 181 -7.81 0.73 -7.21
CA GLY A 181 -8.82 1.03 -8.21
C GLY A 181 -10.12 0.27 -7.95
N PHE A 182 -10.04 -1.04 -7.74
CA PHE A 182 -11.19 -1.88 -7.39
C PHE A 182 -11.88 -1.35 -6.13
N ILE A 183 -11.16 -1.28 -5.01
CA ILE A 183 -11.75 -0.93 -3.71
C ILE A 183 -12.32 0.48 -3.67
N SER A 184 -11.71 1.44 -4.35
CA SER A 184 -12.20 2.83 -4.38
C SER A 184 -13.57 2.97 -5.03
N TRP A 185 -13.90 2.09 -5.99
CA TRP A 185 -15.14 2.17 -6.76
C TRP A 185 -16.19 1.10 -6.37
N VAL A 186 -15.83 0.14 -5.50
CA VAL A 186 -16.78 -0.84 -4.95
C VAL A 186 -18.01 -0.19 -4.30
N PRO A 187 -17.89 0.86 -3.46
CA PRO A 187 -19.08 1.48 -2.85
C PRO A 187 -20.03 2.09 -3.88
N GLU A 188 -19.49 2.75 -4.91
CA GLU A 188 -20.29 3.38 -5.96
C GLU A 188 -20.96 2.32 -6.85
N TYR A 189 -20.25 1.21 -7.13
CA TYR A 189 -20.83 0.06 -7.83
C TYR A 189 -21.95 -0.59 -7.02
N ALA A 190 -21.74 -0.87 -5.73
CA ALA A 190 -22.75 -1.44 -4.85
C ALA A 190 -24.00 -0.55 -4.76
N LYS A 191 -23.82 0.78 -4.69
CA LYS A 191 -24.92 1.74 -4.73
C LYS A 191 -25.69 1.69 -6.06
N SER A 192 -25.00 1.52 -7.19
CA SER A 192 -25.66 1.36 -8.50
C SER A 192 -26.53 0.09 -8.60
N LEU A 193 -26.28 -0.90 -7.73
CA LEU A 193 -27.08 -2.12 -7.58
C LEU A 193 -28.24 -1.96 -6.58
N GLY A 194 -28.45 -0.77 -6.00
CA GLY A 194 -29.50 -0.50 -5.03
C GLY A 194 -29.15 -0.82 -3.57
N MET A 195 -27.88 -1.14 -3.27
CA MET A 195 -27.45 -1.40 -1.89
C MET A 195 -27.42 -0.12 -1.04
N SER A 196 -27.65 -0.26 0.27
CA SER A 196 -27.55 0.86 1.19
C SER A 196 -26.11 1.35 1.35
N LEU A 197 -25.92 2.59 1.82
CA LEU A 197 -24.58 3.12 2.13
C LEU A 197 -23.84 2.28 3.17
N GLY A 198 -24.59 1.71 4.14
CA GLY A 198 -24.04 0.82 5.16
C GLY A 198 -23.51 -0.49 4.55
N ASP A 199 -24.27 -1.12 3.66
CA ASP A 199 -23.88 -2.38 3.02
C ASP A 199 -22.69 -2.17 2.06
N ALA A 200 -22.70 -1.07 1.32
CA ALA A 200 -21.60 -0.69 0.43
C ALA A 200 -20.29 -0.43 1.20
N GLY A 201 -20.38 0.25 2.35
CA GLY A 201 -19.25 0.44 3.25
C GLY A 201 -18.76 -0.88 3.87
N LYS A 202 -19.68 -1.77 4.22
CA LYS A 202 -19.37 -3.09 4.77
C LYS A 202 -18.55 -3.94 3.81
N LEU A 203 -18.82 -3.90 2.50
CA LEU A 203 -18.03 -4.61 1.50
C LEU A 203 -16.54 -4.20 1.53
N VAL A 204 -16.25 -2.91 1.63
CA VAL A 204 -14.88 -2.40 1.75
C VAL A 204 -14.23 -2.85 3.07
N SER A 205 -14.98 -2.81 4.16
CA SER A 205 -14.50 -3.28 5.46
C SER A 205 -14.22 -4.78 5.47
N ASP A 206 -15.09 -5.60 4.87
CA ASP A 206 -14.93 -7.05 4.76
C ASP A 206 -13.67 -7.40 3.95
N PHE A 207 -13.38 -6.65 2.87
CA PHE A 207 -12.14 -6.78 2.11
C PHE A 207 -10.93 -6.57 3.02
N TRP A 208 -10.84 -5.43 3.71
CA TRP A 208 -9.67 -5.10 4.52
C TRP A 208 -9.52 -5.97 5.77
N MET A 209 -10.64 -6.39 6.37
CA MET A 209 -10.65 -7.33 7.48
C MET A 209 -10.04 -8.68 7.07
N SER A 210 -10.54 -9.26 5.97
CA SER A 210 -10.02 -10.52 5.45
C SER A 210 -8.58 -10.39 4.96
N TYR A 211 -8.22 -9.24 4.38
CA TYR A 211 -6.85 -8.92 3.99
C TYR A 211 -5.89 -8.92 5.19
N MET A 212 -6.29 -8.32 6.32
CA MET A 212 -5.51 -8.33 7.56
C MET A 212 -5.31 -9.76 8.09
N ILE A 213 -6.39 -10.55 8.15
CA ILE A 213 -6.33 -11.97 8.57
C ILE A 213 -5.44 -12.79 7.61
N GLY A 214 -5.52 -12.50 6.31
CA GLY A 214 -4.68 -13.06 5.28
C GLY A 214 -3.20 -12.76 5.51
N MET A 215 -2.82 -11.51 5.82
CA MET A 215 -1.43 -11.16 6.11
C MET A 215 -0.84 -12.00 7.24
N TRP A 216 -1.59 -12.20 8.34
CA TRP A 216 -1.15 -13.04 9.46
C TRP A 216 -1.06 -14.52 9.08
N SER A 217 -2.04 -15.02 8.33
CA SER A 217 -2.09 -16.41 7.88
C SER A 217 -0.93 -16.72 6.92
N PHE A 218 -0.74 -15.89 5.91
CA PHE A 218 0.30 -16.07 4.89
C PHE A 218 1.72 -15.85 5.43
N SER A 219 1.90 -15.09 6.52
CA SER A 219 3.19 -15.00 7.23
C SER A 219 3.69 -16.36 7.73
N PHE A 220 2.78 -17.30 7.97
CA PHE A 220 3.08 -18.69 8.29
C PHE A 220 3.07 -19.58 7.05
N ILE A 221 2.03 -19.51 6.22
CA ILE A 221 1.83 -20.40 5.06
C ILE A 221 2.97 -20.27 4.03
N LEU A 222 3.46 -19.06 3.75
CA LEU A 222 4.51 -18.82 2.74
C LEU A 222 5.83 -19.55 3.04
N ARG A 223 6.01 -20.08 4.25
CA ARG A 223 7.21 -20.83 4.64
C ARG A 223 7.24 -22.26 4.07
N PHE A 224 6.09 -22.79 3.68
CA PHE A 224 5.94 -24.18 3.24
C PHE A 224 5.88 -24.35 1.72
N PHE A 225 5.74 -23.25 0.98
CA PHE A 225 5.55 -23.27 -0.46
C PHE A 225 6.66 -22.49 -1.17
N ASP A 226 6.96 -22.90 -2.41
CA ASP A 226 7.80 -22.10 -3.29
C ASP A 226 7.14 -20.74 -3.56
N LEU A 227 7.84 -19.67 -3.20
CA LEU A 227 7.31 -18.30 -3.22
C LEU A 227 6.76 -17.91 -4.59
N GLN A 228 7.37 -18.40 -5.66
CA GLN A 228 6.96 -18.07 -7.01
C GLN A 228 5.70 -18.81 -7.45
N ARG A 229 5.58 -20.11 -7.11
CA ARG A 229 4.36 -20.89 -7.36
C ARG A 229 3.18 -20.32 -6.58
N ILE A 230 3.36 -20.06 -5.28
CA ILE A 230 2.27 -19.53 -4.45
C ILE A 230 1.84 -18.14 -4.92
N LEU A 231 2.77 -17.24 -5.25
CA LEU A 231 2.43 -15.93 -5.81
C LEU A 231 1.58 -16.03 -7.08
N THR A 232 1.94 -16.94 -7.99
CA THR A 232 1.19 -17.15 -9.24
C THR A 232 -0.22 -17.68 -8.97
N VAL A 233 -0.36 -18.63 -8.04
CA VAL A 233 -1.67 -19.16 -7.63
C VAL A 233 -2.53 -18.07 -6.98
N LEU A 234 -1.96 -17.28 -6.07
CA LEU A 234 -2.66 -16.19 -5.41
C LEU A 234 -3.16 -15.14 -6.40
N ALA A 235 -2.31 -14.72 -7.34
CA ALA A 235 -2.70 -13.77 -8.38
C ALA A 235 -3.82 -14.32 -9.29
N GLY A 236 -3.75 -15.60 -9.65
CA GLY A 236 -4.80 -16.26 -10.44
C GLY A 236 -6.13 -16.36 -9.69
N LEU A 237 -6.10 -16.82 -8.44
CA LEU A 237 -7.28 -16.89 -7.58
C LEU A 237 -7.91 -15.52 -7.37
N ALA A 238 -7.11 -14.50 -7.08
CA ALA A 238 -7.61 -13.15 -6.89
C ALA A 238 -8.24 -12.58 -8.17
N THR A 239 -7.68 -12.86 -9.35
CA THR A 239 -8.28 -12.48 -10.64
C THR A 239 -9.64 -13.15 -10.83
N VAL A 240 -9.74 -14.46 -10.58
CA VAL A 240 -11.01 -15.19 -10.70
C VAL A 240 -12.05 -14.69 -9.69
N LEU A 241 -11.66 -14.48 -8.43
CA LEU A 241 -12.56 -13.98 -7.39
C LEU A 241 -13.06 -12.56 -7.68
N MET A 242 -12.19 -11.69 -8.21
CA MET A 242 -12.59 -10.35 -8.64
C MET A 242 -13.55 -10.42 -9.84
N TYR A 243 -13.30 -11.31 -10.81
CA TYR A 243 -14.25 -11.55 -11.91
C TYR A 243 -15.61 -12.04 -11.40
N LEU A 244 -15.63 -12.98 -10.45
CA LEU A 244 -16.86 -13.50 -9.84
C LEU A 244 -17.59 -12.46 -9.01
N PHE A 245 -16.88 -11.57 -8.31
CA PHE A 245 -17.49 -10.42 -7.63
C PHE A 245 -18.22 -9.49 -8.60
N ILE A 246 -17.63 -9.26 -9.78
CA ILE A 246 -18.17 -8.32 -10.78
C ILE A 246 -19.40 -8.90 -11.50
N ASN A 247 -19.34 -10.18 -11.89
CA ASN A 247 -20.38 -10.82 -12.72
C ASN A 247 -21.35 -11.70 -11.94
N GLY A 248 -21.10 -11.94 -10.65
CA GLY A 248 -21.93 -12.76 -9.78
C GLY A 248 -23.19 -12.04 -9.30
N SER A 249 -24.07 -12.76 -8.63
CA SER A 249 -25.26 -12.18 -8.00
C SER A 249 -24.86 -11.30 -6.79
N PRO A 250 -25.61 -10.20 -6.51
CA PRO A 250 -25.34 -9.32 -5.37
C PRO A 250 -25.28 -10.05 -4.02
N GLU A 251 -26.05 -11.12 -3.85
CA GLU A 251 -26.09 -11.95 -2.64
C GLU A 251 -24.75 -12.64 -2.34
N HIS A 252 -23.93 -12.91 -3.36
CA HIS A 252 -22.64 -13.56 -3.20
C HIS A 252 -21.47 -12.57 -3.11
N MET A 253 -21.68 -11.28 -3.38
CA MET A 253 -20.64 -10.26 -3.32
C MET A 253 -19.87 -10.23 -1.98
N PRO A 254 -20.51 -10.35 -0.80
CA PRO A 254 -19.78 -10.40 0.48
C PRO A 254 -18.80 -11.58 0.57
N TRP A 255 -19.17 -12.74 0.05
CA TRP A 255 -18.31 -13.93 0.05
C TRP A 255 -17.12 -13.75 -0.90
N PHE A 256 -17.36 -13.23 -2.11
CA PHE A 256 -16.29 -13.00 -3.07
C PHE A 256 -15.30 -11.93 -2.59
N ILE A 257 -15.78 -10.82 -2.02
CA ILE A 257 -14.89 -9.75 -1.57
C ILE A 257 -14.05 -10.14 -0.34
N LEU A 258 -14.62 -10.93 0.57
CA LEU A 258 -13.92 -11.47 1.74
C LEU A 258 -12.84 -12.46 1.30
N THR A 259 -13.19 -13.37 0.40
CA THR A 259 -12.22 -14.36 -0.11
C THR A 259 -11.13 -13.69 -0.96
N LEU A 260 -11.49 -12.69 -1.75
CA LEU A 260 -10.57 -11.87 -2.53
C LEU A 260 -9.60 -11.11 -1.62
N GLY A 261 -10.09 -10.45 -0.56
CA GLY A 261 -9.24 -9.73 0.38
C GLY A 261 -8.20 -10.65 1.03
N PHE A 262 -8.63 -11.84 1.47
CA PHE A 262 -7.74 -12.85 2.04
C PHE A 262 -6.63 -13.27 1.08
N PHE A 263 -6.94 -13.67 -0.16
CA PHE A 263 -5.91 -14.15 -1.10
C PHE A 263 -5.05 -13.02 -1.67
N SER A 264 -5.58 -11.81 -1.79
CA SER A 264 -4.81 -10.65 -2.23
C SER A 264 -3.76 -10.21 -1.21
N SER A 265 -3.96 -10.51 0.08
CA SER A 265 -3.14 -10.01 1.18
C SER A 265 -1.64 -10.24 1.06
N ALA A 266 -1.23 -11.34 0.42
CA ALA A 266 0.15 -11.77 0.32
C ALA A 266 0.79 -11.45 -1.04
N ILE A 267 0.03 -10.98 -2.03
CA ILE A 267 0.53 -10.79 -3.40
C ILE A 267 1.65 -9.76 -3.45
N TYR A 268 1.41 -8.54 -2.95
CA TYR A 268 2.40 -7.46 -3.01
C TYR A 268 3.68 -7.78 -2.23
N THR A 269 3.54 -8.26 -0.99
CA THR A 269 4.70 -8.65 -0.17
C THR A 269 5.48 -9.79 -0.83
N SER A 270 4.80 -10.75 -1.46
CA SER A 270 5.46 -11.84 -2.19
C SER A 270 6.19 -11.35 -3.43
N ILE A 271 5.66 -10.37 -4.17
CA ILE A 271 6.35 -9.71 -5.30
C ILE A 271 7.65 -9.05 -4.82
N ILE A 272 7.59 -8.28 -3.73
CA ILE A 272 8.77 -7.61 -3.17
C ILE A 272 9.81 -8.64 -2.70
N THR A 273 9.35 -9.66 -1.96
CA THR A 273 10.23 -10.71 -1.42
C THR A 273 10.90 -11.48 -2.56
N LEU A 274 10.16 -11.88 -3.59
CA LEU A 274 10.69 -12.60 -4.75
C LEU A 274 11.63 -11.71 -5.57
N GLY A 275 11.36 -10.41 -5.64
CA GLY A 275 12.24 -9.41 -6.26
C GLY A 275 13.59 -9.35 -5.58
N SER A 276 13.62 -9.30 -4.24
CA SER A 276 14.86 -9.30 -3.47
C SER A 276 15.73 -10.55 -3.69
N GLN A 277 15.10 -11.66 -4.09
CA GLN A 277 15.72 -12.95 -4.35
C GLN A 277 16.18 -13.16 -5.81
N GLN A 278 15.95 -12.18 -6.70
CA GLN A 278 16.41 -12.25 -8.09
C GLN A 278 17.93 -11.99 -8.25
N THR A 279 18.55 -11.39 -7.23
CA THR A 279 20.01 -11.16 -7.15
C THR A 279 20.62 -12.04 -6.05
N ARG A 280 21.90 -12.40 -6.17
CA ARG A 280 22.56 -13.29 -5.18
C ARG A 280 22.69 -12.62 -3.80
N VAL A 281 22.91 -11.30 -3.81
CA VAL A 281 22.86 -10.45 -2.62
C VAL A 281 21.64 -9.57 -2.73
N ALA A 282 20.82 -9.50 -1.68
CA ALA A 282 19.62 -8.67 -1.67
C ALA A 282 20.01 -7.21 -1.94
N SER A 283 19.59 -6.67 -3.08
CA SER A 283 19.94 -5.31 -3.49
C SER A 283 18.90 -4.31 -2.97
N PRO A 284 19.24 -3.39 -2.06
CA PRO A 284 18.30 -2.37 -1.58
C PRO A 284 17.74 -1.51 -2.72
N LYS A 285 18.55 -1.27 -3.76
CA LYS A 285 18.14 -0.51 -4.96
C LYS A 285 17.03 -1.21 -5.74
N LEU A 286 17.10 -2.54 -5.86
CA LEU A 286 16.09 -3.34 -6.56
C LEU A 286 14.77 -3.31 -5.80
N VAL A 287 14.81 -3.56 -4.49
CA VAL A 287 13.62 -3.51 -3.63
C VAL A 287 12.97 -2.11 -3.69
N ASN A 288 13.77 -1.05 -3.57
CA ASN A 288 13.28 0.32 -3.70
C ASN A 288 12.68 0.63 -5.08
N PHE A 289 13.21 0.04 -6.15
CA PHE A 289 12.65 0.19 -7.48
C PHE A 289 11.26 -0.47 -7.62
N ILE A 290 11.10 -1.71 -7.11
CA ILE A 290 9.79 -2.38 -7.10
C ILE A 290 8.78 -1.62 -6.24
N LEU A 291 9.20 -1.16 -5.05
CA LEU A 291 8.38 -0.31 -4.19
C LEU A 291 7.93 0.96 -4.91
N THR A 292 8.86 1.64 -5.58
CA THR A 292 8.58 2.82 -6.40
C THR A 292 7.50 2.54 -7.44
N CYS A 293 7.59 1.42 -8.17
CA CYS A 293 6.56 1.03 -9.14
C CYS A 293 5.19 0.83 -8.48
N GLY A 294 5.14 0.24 -7.29
CA GLY A 294 3.92 0.14 -6.48
C GLY A 294 3.35 1.52 -6.10
N THR A 295 4.19 2.44 -5.60
CA THR A 295 3.75 3.79 -5.22
C THR A 295 3.26 4.61 -6.42
N ILE A 296 3.88 4.43 -7.60
CA ILE A 296 3.37 4.99 -8.86
C ILE A 296 1.99 4.41 -9.17
N GLY A 297 1.77 3.11 -8.96
CA GLY A 297 0.46 2.47 -9.04
C GLY A 297 -0.59 3.17 -8.16
N THR A 298 -0.26 3.46 -6.90
CA THR A 298 -1.12 4.23 -5.98
C THR A 298 -1.47 5.60 -6.57
N MET A 299 -0.48 6.35 -7.04
CA MET A 299 -0.68 7.68 -7.62
C MET A 299 -1.60 7.64 -8.84
N LEU A 300 -1.41 6.66 -9.71
CA LEU A 300 -2.18 6.51 -10.95
C LEU A 300 -3.61 6.03 -10.71
N THR A 301 -3.97 5.55 -9.52
CA THR A 301 -5.30 5.00 -9.21
C THR A 301 -6.44 5.87 -9.75
N PHE A 302 -6.56 7.11 -9.29
CA PHE A 302 -7.65 8.00 -9.69
C PHE A 302 -7.38 8.73 -11.02
N VAL A 303 -6.13 8.79 -11.47
CA VAL A 303 -5.75 9.32 -12.78
C VAL A 303 -6.24 8.41 -13.90
N VAL A 304 -6.14 7.08 -13.69
CA VAL A 304 -6.57 6.06 -14.65
C VAL A 304 -8.05 5.75 -14.46
N THR A 305 -8.51 5.47 -13.24
CA THR A 305 -9.88 4.97 -13.04
C THR A 305 -10.93 6.09 -13.07
N GLY A 306 -10.58 7.32 -12.68
CA GLY A 306 -11.52 8.45 -12.67
C GLY A 306 -12.15 8.75 -14.04
N PRO A 307 -11.35 8.93 -15.11
CA PRO A 307 -11.89 9.12 -16.47
C PRO A 307 -12.73 7.94 -16.96
N ILE A 308 -12.34 6.70 -16.61
CA ILE A 308 -13.08 5.49 -16.96
C ILE A 308 -14.47 5.50 -16.32
N VAL A 309 -14.56 5.85 -15.02
CA VAL A 309 -15.85 5.98 -14.35
C VAL A 309 -16.69 7.10 -14.93
N ALA A 310 -16.09 8.25 -15.27
CA ALA A 310 -16.81 9.36 -15.88
C ALA A 310 -17.41 9.00 -17.25
N ALA A 311 -16.72 8.18 -18.04
CA ALA A 311 -17.16 7.80 -19.39
C ALA A 311 -18.08 6.57 -19.42
N SER A 312 -17.87 5.59 -18.53
CA SER A 312 -18.49 4.26 -18.64
C SER A 312 -19.00 3.70 -17.30
N GLY A 313 -18.98 4.49 -16.23
CA GLY A 313 -19.50 4.11 -14.92
C GLY A 313 -18.55 3.27 -14.06
N PRO A 314 -18.92 3.00 -12.79
CA PRO A 314 -18.06 2.31 -11.82
C PRO A 314 -17.76 0.86 -12.24
N LEU A 315 -18.70 0.18 -12.89
CA LEU A 315 -18.50 -1.19 -13.38
C LEU A 315 -17.30 -1.31 -14.35
N ALA A 316 -17.08 -0.32 -15.22
CA ALA A 316 -15.95 -0.31 -16.15
C ALA A 316 -14.60 -0.18 -15.42
N ALA A 317 -14.54 0.58 -14.33
CA ALA A 317 -13.35 0.66 -13.49
C ALA A 317 -13.06 -0.66 -12.76
N LEU A 318 -14.10 -1.37 -12.32
CA LEU A 318 -13.96 -2.71 -11.73
C LEU A 318 -13.42 -3.73 -12.74
N HIS A 319 -13.93 -3.74 -13.98
CA HIS A 319 -13.37 -4.59 -15.03
C HIS A 319 -11.91 -4.24 -15.38
N THR A 320 -11.57 -2.94 -15.36
CA THR A 320 -10.19 -2.49 -15.57
C THR A 320 -9.27 -3.00 -14.45
N ALA A 321 -9.71 -2.91 -13.19
CA ALA A 321 -8.99 -3.47 -12.06
C ALA A 321 -8.80 -4.99 -12.17
N ASN A 322 -9.82 -5.71 -12.61
CA ASN A 322 -9.73 -7.15 -12.87
C ASN A 322 -8.73 -7.48 -13.99
N GLY A 323 -8.72 -6.68 -15.06
CA GLY A 323 -7.71 -6.78 -16.13
C GLY A 323 -6.29 -6.56 -15.62
N LEU A 324 -6.08 -5.61 -14.71
CA LEU A 324 -4.79 -5.39 -14.06
C LEU A 324 -4.36 -6.60 -13.21
N TYR A 325 -5.28 -7.24 -12.48
CA TYR A 325 -5.01 -8.49 -11.75
C TYR A 325 -4.63 -9.63 -12.70
N ALA A 326 -5.30 -9.73 -13.84
CA ALA A 326 -4.94 -10.69 -14.88
C ALA A 326 -3.51 -10.45 -15.42
N VAL A 327 -3.11 -9.19 -15.60
CA VAL A 327 -1.73 -8.84 -15.97
C VAL A 327 -0.74 -9.29 -14.88
N VAL A 328 -1.05 -9.08 -13.60
CA VAL A 328 -0.22 -9.56 -12.49
C VAL A 328 -0.03 -11.08 -12.56
N PHE A 329 -1.12 -11.82 -12.78
CA PHE A 329 -1.08 -13.27 -12.94
C PHE A 329 -0.17 -13.68 -14.10
N VAL A 330 -0.35 -13.07 -15.29
CA VAL A 330 0.47 -13.36 -16.48
C VAL A 330 1.95 -13.05 -16.24
N MET A 331 2.28 -11.90 -15.61
CA MET A 331 3.66 -11.54 -15.30
C MET A 331 4.31 -12.53 -14.33
N CYS A 332 3.57 -12.97 -13.30
CA CYS A 332 4.05 -13.97 -12.34
C CYS A 332 4.23 -15.35 -12.97
N PHE A 333 3.30 -15.74 -13.85
CA PHE A 333 3.35 -17.00 -14.59
C PHE A 333 4.54 -17.05 -15.55
N ILE A 334 4.74 -16.00 -16.36
CA ILE A 334 5.88 -15.88 -17.30
C ILE A 334 7.20 -15.85 -16.53
N LEU A 335 7.27 -15.11 -15.41
CA LEU A 335 8.43 -15.13 -14.54
C LEU A 335 8.78 -16.56 -14.12
N GLY A 336 7.79 -17.46 -13.99
CA GLY A 336 7.95 -18.90 -13.72
C GLY A 336 8.99 -19.60 -14.58
N PHE A 337 9.12 -19.17 -15.83
CA PHE A 337 9.99 -19.76 -16.84
C PHE A 337 11.34 -19.04 -16.96
N VAL A 338 11.44 -17.80 -16.46
CA VAL A 338 12.62 -16.92 -16.63
C VAL A 338 13.36 -16.65 -15.31
N SER A 339 12.79 -17.07 -14.18
CA SER A 339 13.31 -16.76 -12.84
C SER A 339 14.64 -17.43 -12.54
N ARG A 340 15.63 -16.61 -12.20
CA ARG A 340 16.96 -17.06 -11.74
C ARG A 340 16.95 -17.55 -10.29
N HIS A 341 15.88 -17.32 -9.53
CA HIS A 341 15.78 -17.75 -8.12
C HIS A 341 15.90 -19.28 -7.96
N ARG A 342 15.38 -20.06 -8.91
CA ARG A 342 15.56 -21.53 -8.92
C ARG A 342 17.00 -21.95 -9.17
N GLN A 343 17.75 -21.19 -9.97
CA GLN A 343 19.17 -21.46 -10.24
C GLN A 343 20.04 -21.09 -9.03
N ASN A 344 19.71 -20.00 -8.33
CA ASN A 344 20.43 -19.59 -7.13
C ASN A 344 20.17 -20.53 -5.92
N ASN A 345 18.92 -20.98 -5.70
CA ASN A 345 18.64 -21.96 -4.63
C ASN A 345 19.24 -23.34 -4.91
N ALA A 346 19.33 -23.76 -6.18
CA ALA A 346 20.00 -25.01 -6.54
C ALA A 346 21.52 -24.97 -6.29
N GLN A 347 22.16 -23.80 -6.45
CA GLN A 347 23.59 -23.63 -6.14
C GLN A 347 23.88 -23.46 -4.64
N ALA A 348 22.95 -22.87 -3.87
CA ALA A 348 23.08 -22.74 -2.42
C ALA A 348 22.87 -24.08 -1.68
N ALA A 349 22.18 -25.05 -2.27
CA ALA A 349 22.02 -26.40 -1.72
C ALA A 349 23.16 -27.36 -2.12
N SER A 350 24.05 -26.96 -3.02
CA SER A 350 25.22 -27.73 -3.47
C SER A 350 26.54 -27.31 -2.81
N HIS A 351 26.48 -26.37 -1.87
CA HIS A 351 27.56 -25.96 -0.97
C HIS A 351 27.10 -26.20 0.47
#